data_AF-A0A645ICM1-F1
#
_entry.id   AF-A0A645ICM1-F1
#
_cell.length_a   1.000
_cell.length_b   1.000
_cell.length_c   1.000
_cell.angle_alpha   90.00
_cell.angle_beta   90.00
_cell.angle_gamma   90.00
#
_symmetry.space_group_name_H-M   'P 1'
#
loop_
_entity.id
_entity.type
_entity.pdbx_description
1 polymer ?
#
loop_
_entity_poly.entity_id
_entity_poly.type
_entity_poly.pdbx_seq_one_letter_code
_entity_poly.pdbx_strand_id
1 'polypeptide(L)'
;MGLLSQFTRDELIRYIVNEDAKAISRAPGIGQKTANRIILELKDKYKNFAFADSAETGAIENLRETDNLFNEAVNGLLGLGYGYAEASELVEKIIQPGMGIEDILKNALMSANPLGR
;
A
#
# COMPACT_ATOMS: atom_id res chain seq x y z
N MET A 1 26.17 -13.68 1.92
CA MET A 1 24.76 -14.08 2.03
C MET A 1 24.01 -12.91 2.62
N GLY A 2 23.17 -12.23 1.83
CA GLY A 2 22.62 -10.92 2.16
C GLY A 2 21.21 -10.96 2.76
N LEU A 3 20.71 -9.79 3.17
CA LEU A 3 19.41 -9.54 3.80
C LEU A 3 18.22 -10.26 3.11
N LEU A 4 18.24 -10.29 1.77
CA LEU A 4 17.21 -10.89 0.91
C LEU A 4 17.23 -12.42 0.85
N SER A 5 18.27 -13.06 1.42
CA SER A 5 18.35 -14.53 1.52
C SER A 5 17.78 -15.04 2.83
N GLN A 6 17.52 -14.17 3.81
CA GLN A 6 17.04 -14.55 5.14
C GLN A 6 15.58 -14.15 5.39
N PHE A 7 15.12 -13.07 4.77
CA PHE A 7 13.73 -12.61 4.88
C PHE A 7 13.11 -12.58 3.49
N THR A 8 11.85 -13.01 3.43
CA THR A 8 11.01 -12.72 2.26
C THR A 8 10.75 -11.22 2.16
N ARG A 9 10.34 -10.76 0.98
CA ARG A 9 9.99 -9.36 0.73
C ARG A 9 8.98 -8.87 1.77
N ASP A 10 7.90 -9.61 1.97
CA ASP A 10 6.80 -9.30 2.88
C ASP A 10 7.24 -9.22 4.33
N GLU A 11 8.06 -10.17 4.79
CA GLU A 11 8.62 -10.13 6.13
C GLU A 11 9.48 -8.89 6.33
N LEU A 12 10.32 -8.55 5.35
CA LEU A 12 11.18 -7.37 5.44
C LEU A 12 10.34 -6.08 5.51
N ILE A 13 9.34 -5.95 4.65
CA ILE A 13 8.40 -4.82 4.67
C ILE A 13 7.68 -4.75 6.02
N ARG A 14 7.21 -5.89 6.54
CA ARG A 14 6.57 -5.96 7.85
C ARG A 14 7.48 -5.48 8.96
N TYR A 15 8.74 -5.92 9.00
CA TYR A 15 9.70 -5.47 10.01
C TYR A 15 10.04 -3.98 9.86
N ILE A 16 10.06 -3.45 8.64
CA ILE A 16 10.27 -2.02 8.39
C ILE A 16 9.09 -1.19 8.88
N VAL A 17 7.85 -1.59 8.56
CA VAL A 17 6.62 -0.89 8.97
C VAL A 17 6.43 -0.93 10.48
N ASN A 18 6.74 -2.06 11.12
CA ASN A 18 6.63 -2.23 12.57
C ASN A 18 7.86 -1.73 13.35
N GLU A 19 8.83 -1.12 12.66
CA GLU A 19 10.06 -0.59 13.26
C GLU A 19 10.86 -1.64 14.05
N ASP A 20 10.76 -2.90 13.64
CA ASP A 20 11.38 -4.03 14.32
C ASP A 20 12.84 -4.20 13.88
N ALA A 21 13.67 -3.26 14.32
CA ALA A 21 15.11 -3.24 14.07
C ALA A 21 15.81 -4.50 14.59
N LYS A 22 15.22 -5.19 15.58
CA LYS A 22 15.77 -6.39 16.20
C LYS A 22 15.57 -7.61 15.32
N ALA A 23 14.46 -7.69 14.59
CA ALA A 23 14.25 -8.72 13.58
C ALA A 23 15.24 -8.53 12.42
N ILE A 24 15.38 -7.31 11.90
CA ILE A 24 16.28 -7.01 10.76
C ILE A 24 17.76 -7.21 11.12
N SER A 25 18.16 -6.95 12.37
CA SER A 25 19.55 -7.15 12.83
C SER A 25 19.96 -8.60 13.03
N ARG A 26 19.03 -9.56 12.85
CA ARG A 26 19.35 -11.00 12.81
C ARG A 26 19.98 -11.42 11.47
N ALA A 27 19.93 -10.57 10.46
CA ALA A 27 20.57 -10.82 9.19
C ALA A 27 22.09 -10.83 9.29
N PRO A 28 22.77 -11.80 8.67
CA PRO A 28 24.23 -11.88 8.67
C PRO A 28 24.81 -10.61 8.03
N GLY A 29 25.61 -9.87 8.81
CA GLY A 29 26.25 -8.62 8.38
C GLY A 29 25.43 -7.34 8.63
N ILE A 30 24.28 -7.43 9.31
CA ILE A 30 23.43 -6.26 9.60
C ILE A 30 23.34 -6.05 11.11
N GLY A 31 24.04 -5.04 11.61
CA GLY A 31 23.97 -4.65 13.02
C GLY A 31 22.76 -3.77 13.33
N GLN A 32 22.49 -3.55 14.62
CA GLN A 32 21.37 -2.74 15.10
C GLN A 32 21.34 -1.31 14.52
N LYS A 33 22.50 -0.67 14.36
CA LYS A 33 22.60 0.66 13.72
C LYS A 33 22.19 0.63 12.25
N THR A 34 22.66 -0.38 11.52
CA THR A 34 22.34 -0.56 10.10
C THR A 34 20.85 -0.87 9.93
N ALA A 35 20.29 -1.76 10.77
CA ALA A 35 18.87 -2.07 10.78
C ALA A 35 17.98 -0.82 11.00
N ASN A 36 18.32 0.02 11.99
CA ASN A 36 17.57 1.27 12.23
C ASN A 36 17.67 2.24 11.04
N ARG A 37 18.84 2.36 10.42
CA ARG A 37 19.01 3.22 9.23
C ARG A 37 18.22 2.71 8.03
N ILE A 38 18.21 1.38 7.82
CA ILE A 38 17.39 0.72 6.80
C ILE A 38 15.91 1.02 7.05
N ILE A 39 15.42 0.87 8.29
CA ILE A 39 14.04 1.17 8.64
C ILE A 39 13.73 2.63 8.33
N LEU A 40 14.55 3.58 8.76
CA LEU A 40 14.28 5.00 8.57
C LEU A 40 14.20 5.38 7.07
N GLU A 41 15.16 4.93 6.27
CA GLU A 41 15.23 5.24 4.84
C GLU A 41 14.12 4.53 4.05
N LEU A 42 13.79 3.31 4.43
CA LEU A 42 12.80 2.51 3.72
C LEU A 42 11.38 2.82 4.17
N LYS A 43 11.14 3.14 5.44
CA LYS A 43 9.81 3.55 5.95
C LYS A 43 9.28 4.76 5.18
N ASP A 44 10.14 5.70 4.83
CA ASP A 44 9.78 6.86 4.01
C ASP A 44 9.37 6.45 2.59
N LYS A 45 10.06 5.47 1.99
CA LYS A 45 9.73 4.93 0.66
C LYS A 45 8.52 3.98 0.65
N TYR A 46 8.35 3.18 1.70
CA TYR A 46 7.26 2.22 1.85
C TYR A 46 5.95 2.86 2.30
N LYS A 47 5.95 4.08 2.83
CA LYS A 47 4.72 4.88 2.93
C LYS A 47 4.04 5.07 1.57
N ASN A 48 4.81 5.13 0.48
CA ASN A 48 4.27 5.18 -0.88
C ASN A 48 4.10 3.79 -1.53
N PHE A 49 4.82 2.77 -1.05
CA PHE A 49 4.81 1.41 -1.62
C PHE A 49 3.81 0.45 -0.94
N ALA A 50 3.34 0.76 0.28
CA ALA A 50 2.26 0.01 0.96
C ALA A 50 0.94 0.01 0.17
N PHE A 51 0.87 0.79 -0.91
CA PHE A 51 -0.25 0.88 -1.84
C PHE A 51 -0.26 -0.21 -2.93
N ALA A 52 0.75 -1.08 -3.02
CA ALA A 52 0.93 -1.89 -4.24
C ALA A 52 1.18 -3.41 -4.09
N ASP A 53 1.42 -3.98 -2.90
CA ASP A 53 1.89 -5.38 -2.84
C ASP A 53 1.55 -6.07 -1.50
N SER A 54 0.27 -6.28 -1.21
CA SER A 54 -0.13 -7.18 -0.12
C SER A 54 -1.34 -8.03 -0.51
N ALA A 55 -1.10 -8.91 -1.47
CA ALA A 55 -1.87 -10.13 -1.64
C ALA A 55 -1.31 -11.20 -0.69
N GLU A 56 -2.13 -11.61 0.29
CA GLU A 56 -2.29 -12.96 0.83
C GLU A 56 -2.48 -12.98 2.37
N THR A 57 -3.49 -13.74 2.81
CA THR A 57 -3.86 -14.17 4.19
C THR A 57 -5.05 -13.43 4.86
N GLY A 58 -6.27 -13.64 4.38
CA GLY A 58 -7.14 -14.74 4.85
C GLY A 58 -8.01 -14.58 6.11
N ALA A 59 -7.99 -13.47 6.85
CA ALA A 59 -8.95 -13.28 7.97
C ALA A 59 -9.15 -11.83 8.46
N ILE A 60 -8.32 -10.89 8.01
CA ILE A 60 -8.53 -9.43 8.19
C ILE A 60 -8.98 -8.85 6.84
N GLU A 61 -9.79 -9.62 6.11
CA GLU A 61 -10.02 -9.43 4.68
C GLU A 61 -10.94 -8.23 4.43
N ASN A 62 -12.09 -8.12 5.08
CA ASN A 62 -13.05 -7.06 4.73
C ASN A 62 -12.56 -5.61 4.97
N LEU A 63 -11.79 -5.35 6.03
CA LEU A 63 -11.28 -4.00 6.30
C LEU A 63 -10.00 -3.70 5.51
N ARG A 64 -9.14 -4.69 5.27
CA ARG A 64 -7.91 -4.50 4.49
C ARG A 64 -8.16 -4.53 2.99
N GLU A 65 -9.11 -5.32 2.52
CA GLU A 65 -9.58 -5.27 1.13
C GLU A 65 -10.13 -3.89 0.83
N THR A 66 -10.96 -3.31 1.70
CA THR A 66 -11.48 -1.96 1.49
C THR A 66 -10.35 -0.92 1.45
N ASP A 67 -9.37 -0.99 2.36
CA ASP A 67 -8.24 -0.04 2.36
C ASP A 67 -7.31 -0.24 1.14
N ASN A 68 -7.03 -1.49 0.76
CA ASN A 68 -6.25 -1.82 -0.44
C ASN A 68 -6.96 -1.37 -1.73
N LEU A 69 -8.26 -1.62 -1.83
CA LEU A 69 -9.09 -1.20 -2.97
C LEU A 69 -9.20 0.32 -3.05
N PHE A 70 -9.25 1.01 -1.92
CA PHE A 70 -9.22 2.47 -1.87
C PHE A 70 -7.93 3.00 -2.48
N ASN A 71 -6.81 2.50 -1.97
CA ASN A 71 -5.46 2.88 -2.39
C ASN A 71 -5.21 2.57 -3.87
N GLU A 72 -5.66 1.41 -4.35
CA GLU A 72 -5.53 0.99 -5.74
C GLU A 72 -6.40 1.84 -6.68
N ALA A 73 -7.63 2.14 -6.29
CA ALA A 73 -8.53 3.00 -7.07
C ALA A 73 -8.00 4.44 -7.17
N VAL A 74 -7.48 4.99 -6.06
CA VAL A 74 -6.87 6.33 -6.04
C VAL A 74 -5.67 6.38 -6.98
N ASN A 75 -4.78 5.39 -6.94
CA ASN A 75 -3.63 5.32 -7.85
C ASN A 75 -4.05 5.17 -9.32
N GLY A 76 -5.10 4.41 -9.59
CA GLY A 76 -5.68 4.30 -10.93
C GLY A 76 -6.15 5.65 -11.46
N LEU A 77 -6.88 6.42 -10.66
CA LEU A 77 -7.35 7.76 -11.03
C LEU A 77 -6.21 8.77 -11.20
N LEU A 78 -5.19 8.72 -10.34
CA LEU A 78 -3.96 9.53 -10.51
C LEU A 78 -3.28 9.24 -11.85
N GLY A 79 -3.20 7.96 -12.25
CA GLY A 79 -2.65 7.55 -13.54
C GLY A 79 -3.43 8.06 -14.75
N LEU A 80 -4.71 8.39 -14.56
CA LEU A 80 -5.58 9.00 -15.58
C LEU A 80 -5.49 10.53 -15.61
N GLY A 81 -4.70 11.14 -14.71
CA GLY A 81 -4.47 12.58 -14.64
C GLY A 81 -5.32 13.33 -13.63
N TYR A 82 -6.09 12.63 -12.78
CA TYR A 82 -6.83 13.26 -11.68
C TYR A 82 -5.88 13.65 -10.54
N GLY A 83 -6.20 14.73 -9.82
CA GLY A 83 -5.47 15.12 -8.62
C GLY A 83 -5.75 14.19 -7.43
N TYR A 84 -4.77 13.99 -6.54
CA TYR A 84 -4.91 13.11 -5.38
C TYR A 84 -6.13 13.42 -4.52
N ALA A 85 -6.37 14.71 -4.23
CA ALA A 85 -7.49 15.14 -3.40
C ALA A 85 -8.85 14.81 -4.02
N GLU A 86 -8.99 14.99 -5.34
CA GLU A 86 -10.21 14.61 -6.07
C GLU A 86 -10.36 13.08 -6.11
N ALA A 87 -9.30 12.36 -6.44
CA ALA A 87 -9.32 10.90 -6.52
C ALA A 87 -9.69 10.26 -5.18
N SER A 88 -9.09 10.71 -4.07
CA SER A 88 -9.40 10.20 -2.73
C SER A 88 -10.85 10.46 -2.33
N GLU A 89 -11.36 11.66 -2.61
CA GLU A 89 -12.73 12.02 -2.23
C GLU A 89 -13.77 11.23 -3.03
N LEU A 90 -13.51 11.01 -4.33
CA LEU A 90 -14.39 10.22 -5.20
C LEU A 90 -14.43 8.75 -4.75
N VAL A 91 -13.27 8.15 -4.50
CA VAL A 91 -13.18 6.75 -4.08
C VAL A 91 -13.81 6.56 -2.70
N GLU A 92 -13.61 7.48 -1.76
CA GLU A 92 -14.21 7.40 -0.41
C GLU A 92 -15.74 7.39 -0.45
N LYS A 93 -16.34 8.16 -1.37
CA LYS A 93 -17.80 8.23 -1.54
C LYS A 93 -18.41 6.97 -2.16
N ILE A 94 -17.59 6.19 -2.88
CA ILE A 94 -18.06 5.10 -3.75
C ILE A 94 -17.73 3.74 -3.16
N ILE A 95 -16.60 3.64 -2.46
CA ILE A 95 -16.10 2.39 -1.94
C ILE A 95 -17.08 1.81 -0.92
N GLN A 96 -17.45 0.55 -1.14
CA GLN A 96 -18.31 -0.20 -0.25
C GLN A 96 -17.72 -1.59 -0.05
N PRO A 97 -17.91 -2.20 1.14
CA PRO A 97 -17.43 -3.55 1.39
C PRO A 97 -18.09 -4.53 0.41
N GLY A 98 -17.26 -5.32 -0.28
CA GLY A 98 -17.69 -6.29 -1.30
C GLY A 98 -17.75 -5.76 -2.73
N MET A 99 -17.36 -4.51 -2.98
CA MET A 99 -17.24 -3.95 -4.34
C MET A 99 -15.86 -4.29 -4.94
N GLY A 100 -15.82 -4.70 -6.21
CA GLY A 100 -14.56 -4.97 -6.92
C GLY A 100 -13.86 -3.70 -7.37
N ILE A 101 -12.52 -3.75 -7.55
CA ILE A 101 -11.71 -2.60 -8.01
C ILE A 101 -12.23 -2.00 -9.32
N GLU A 102 -12.64 -2.84 -10.27
CA GLU A 102 -13.19 -2.41 -11.55
C GLU A 102 -14.48 -1.60 -11.40
N ASP A 103 -15.35 -2.02 -10.48
CA ASP A 103 -16.60 -1.32 -10.18
C ASP A 103 -16.31 0.02 -9.50
N ILE A 104 -15.37 0.05 -8.55
CA ILE A 104 -14.96 1.29 -7.87
C ILE A 104 -14.40 2.29 -8.89
N LEU A 105 -13.49 1.87 -9.77
CA LEU A 105 -12.90 2.74 -10.80
C LEU A 105 -13.95 3.21 -11.82
N LYS A 106 -14.85 2.35 -12.28
CA LYS A 106 -15.94 2.74 -13.21
C LYS A 106 -16.87 3.77 -12.58
N ASN A 107 -17.29 3.53 -11.34
CA ASN A 107 -18.16 4.46 -10.62
C ASN A 107 -17.43 5.77 -10.32
N ALA A 108 -16.15 5.72 -9.94
CA ALA A 108 -15.36 6.92 -9.69
C ALA A 108 -15.20 7.78 -10.93
N LEU A 109 -14.93 7.17 -12.09
CA LEU A 109 -14.88 7.89 -13.37
C LEU A 109 -16.24 8.46 -13.78
N MET A 110 -17.33 7.73 -13.55
CA MET A 110 -18.68 8.22 -13.83
C MET A 110 -19.06 9.40 -12.92
N SER A 111 -18.66 9.35 -11.65
CA SER A 111 -18.89 10.43 -10.69
C SER A 111 -17.93 11.61 -10.86
N ALA A 112 -16.74 11.38 -11.41
CA ALA A 112 -15.76 12.43 -11.76
C ALA A 112 -16.15 13.19 -13.02
N ASN A 113 -16.94 12.57 -13.90
CA ASN A 113 -17.45 13.18 -15.12
C ASN A 113 -18.99 13.32 -15.08
N PRO A 114 -19.57 14.04 -14.11
CA PRO A 114 -21.00 14.29 -14.09
C PRO A 114 -21.29 15.34 -15.17
N LEU A 115 -21.61 14.85 -16.37
CA LEU A 115 -22.00 15.62 -17.56
C LEU A 115 -20.82 16.28 -18.28
N GLY A 116 -20.69 15.93 -19.57
CA GLY A 116 -19.80 16.62 -20.49
C GLY A 116 -19.94 18.14 -20.39
N ARG A 117 -18.79 18.79 -20.31
CA ARG A 117 -18.60 20.17 -20.72
C ARG A 117 -17.44 20.23 -21.69
#